data_AF-A0A6V8N5U4-F1
#
_entry.id   AF-A0A6V8N5U4-F1
#
_cell.length_a   1.000
_cell.length_b   1.000
_cell.length_c   1.000
_cell.angle_alpha   90.00
_cell.angle_beta   90.00
_cell.angle_gamma   90.00
#
_symmetry.space_group_name_H-M   'P 1'
#
loop_
_entity.id
_entity.type
_entity.pdbx_description
1 polymer ?
#
loop_
_entity_poly.entity_id
_entity_poly.type
_entity_poly.pdbx_seq_one_letter_code
_entity_poly.pdbx_strand_id
1 'polypeptide(L)'
;MEVPLPNGMGAIVGVCFTEVLGGKLKTGRPRSLLYPQLPVEIRSGSRLVLSTQTDEQGFFQAVLPAGTYQVAGSRGDVEVNVAEGVTTMISLRVGKRMVD
;
A
#
# COMPACT_ATOMS: atom_id res chain seq x y z
N MET A 1 12.06 -20.06 -7.54
CA MET A 1 10.90 -20.95 -7.37
C MET A 1 9.74 -20.05 -7.02
N GLU A 2 8.79 -19.86 -7.93
CA GLU A 2 7.58 -19.09 -7.64
C GLU A 2 6.64 -19.97 -6.81
N VAL A 3 6.14 -19.44 -5.70
CA VAL A 3 5.11 -20.11 -4.91
C VAL A 3 3.76 -19.68 -5.49
N PRO A 4 2.96 -20.61 -6.04
CA PRO A 4 1.67 -20.26 -6.60
C PRO A 4 0.71 -19.76 -5.52
N LEU A 5 -0.16 -18.83 -5.88
CA LEU A 5 -1.22 -18.38 -4.98
C LEU A 5 -2.24 -19.52 -4.75
N PRO A 6 -2.81 -19.63 -3.54
CA PRO A 6 -3.89 -20.59 -3.30
C PRO A 6 -5.11 -20.31 -4.19
N ASN A 7 -5.89 -21.35 -4.52
CA ASN A 7 -7.12 -21.21 -5.31
C ASN A 7 -8.09 -20.21 -4.66
N GLY A 8 -8.75 -19.40 -5.47
CA GLY A 8 -9.66 -18.34 -5.02
C GLY A 8 -8.99 -17.11 -4.40
N MET A 9 -7.65 -17.07 -4.33
CA MET A 9 -6.89 -15.95 -3.76
C MET A 9 -6.22 -15.11 -4.85
N GLY A 10 -6.05 -13.82 -4.56
CA GLY A 10 -5.08 -12.95 -5.21
C GLY A 10 -4.08 -12.40 -4.18
N ALA A 11 -3.15 -11.59 -4.64
CA ALA A 11 -2.21 -10.89 -3.78
C ALA A 11 -2.25 -9.37 -4.00
N ILE A 12 -2.02 -8.62 -2.93
CA ILE A 12 -1.69 -7.19 -2.98
C ILE A 12 -0.25 -7.06 -2.55
N VAL A 13 0.54 -6.34 -3.35
CA VAL A 13 1.82 -5.77 -2.92
C VAL A 13 1.66 -4.27 -2.95
N GLY A 14 2.04 -3.59 -1.88
CA GLY A 14 1.90 -2.15 -1.82
C GLY A 14 3.13 -1.45 -1.29
N VAL A 15 3.37 -0.24 -1.80
CA VAL A 15 4.41 0.65 -1.30
C VAL A 15 3.78 1.88 -0.65
N CYS A 16 4.18 2.20 0.57
CA CYS A 16 3.70 3.37 1.31
C CYS A 16 4.70 4.51 1.23
N PHE A 17 4.23 5.68 0.81
CA PHE A 17 5.10 6.85 0.65
C PHE A 17 4.39 8.17 0.99
N THR A 18 5.18 9.20 1.26
CA THR A 18 4.72 10.60 1.26
C THR A 18 5.40 11.37 0.15
N GLU A 19 4.65 12.18 -0.58
CA GLU A 19 5.23 13.21 -1.45
C GLU A 19 5.73 14.39 -0.60
N VAL A 20 6.99 14.76 -0.84
CA VAL A 20 7.68 15.84 -0.10
C VAL A 20 7.84 17.11 -0.95
N LEU A 21 7.74 17.02 -2.28
CA LEU A 21 7.92 18.17 -3.17
C LEU A 21 6.71 18.37 -4.09
N GLY A 22 6.08 19.55 -3.99
CA GLY A 22 5.06 19.99 -4.94
C GLY A 22 5.68 20.82 -6.07
N GLY A 23 5.54 20.35 -7.31
CA GLY A 23 5.48 21.09 -8.60
C GLY A 23 6.54 22.13 -9.02
N LYS A 24 7.26 22.80 -8.13
CA LYS A 24 8.13 23.95 -8.48
C LYS A 24 9.49 23.97 -7.76
N LEU A 25 9.70 23.10 -6.78
CA LEU A 25 10.95 23.06 -6.01
C LEU A 25 11.92 22.04 -6.64
N LYS A 26 12.88 22.53 -7.41
CA LYS A 26 14.04 21.76 -7.88
C LYS A 26 15.18 21.91 -6.89
N THR A 27 15.27 21.03 -5.90
CA THR A 27 16.52 20.84 -5.15
C THR A 27 16.69 19.35 -4.85
N GLY A 28 17.94 18.88 -4.78
CA GLY A 28 18.36 17.47 -4.81
C GLY A 28 17.94 16.58 -3.62
N ARG A 29 16.71 16.72 -3.12
CA ARG A 29 16.07 15.82 -2.17
C ARG A 29 15.14 14.84 -2.89
N PRO A 30 14.90 13.64 -2.32
CA PRO A 30 13.91 12.70 -2.86
C PRO A 30 12.53 13.37 -2.97
N ARG A 31 11.85 13.17 -4.11
CA ARG A 31 10.46 13.66 -4.31
C ARG A 31 9.47 12.97 -3.37
N SER A 32 9.80 11.75 -2.95
CA SER A 32 9.01 10.92 -2.05
C SER A 32 9.88 10.30 -0.97
N LEU A 33 9.31 10.12 0.22
CA LEU A 33 9.90 9.34 1.31
C LEU A 33 9.07 8.08 1.52
N LEU A 34 9.74 6.94 1.64
CA LEU A 34 9.13 5.66 1.98
C LEU A 34 8.84 5.62 3.49
N TYR A 35 7.78 4.91 3.88
CA TYR A 35 7.36 4.80 5.28
C TYR A 35 7.57 3.38 5.78
N PRO A 36 8.71 3.08 6.41
CA PRO A 36 8.90 1.81 7.08
C PRO A 36 8.07 1.73 8.36
N GLN A 37 7.74 0.51 8.78
CA GLN A 37 7.07 0.22 10.04
C GLN A 37 5.70 0.93 10.18
N LEU A 38 5.03 1.23 9.07
CA LEU A 38 3.71 1.84 9.07
C LEU A 38 2.63 0.76 9.17
N PRO A 39 1.69 0.84 10.13
CA PRO A 39 0.50 0.00 10.14
C PRO A 39 -0.35 0.24 8.89
N VAL A 40 -0.72 -0.85 8.22
CA VAL A 40 -1.62 -0.88 7.08
C VAL A 40 -2.81 -1.76 7.43
N GLU A 41 -4.01 -1.24 7.24
CA GLU A 41 -5.26 -1.96 7.44
C GLU A 41 -5.92 -2.26 6.10
N ILE A 42 -6.36 -3.50 5.93
CA ILE A 42 -7.13 -3.94 4.77
C ILE A 42 -8.53 -4.31 5.24
N ARG A 43 -9.53 -3.66 4.66
CA ARG A 43 -10.94 -3.77 5.06
C ARG A 43 -11.81 -4.20 3.89
N SER A 44 -12.87 -4.95 4.18
CA SER A 44 -13.97 -5.21 3.24
C SER A 44 -15.23 -4.53 3.79
N GLY A 45 -15.62 -3.42 3.16
CA GLY A 45 -16.57 -2.48 3.76
C GLY A 45 -16.08 -1.96 5.11
N SER A 46 -16.89 -2.08 6.16
CA SER A 46 -16.53 -1.68 7.52
C SER A 46 -15.73 -2.72 8.30
N ARG A 47 -15.55 -3.94 7.78
CA ARG A 47 -14.89 -5.04 8.48
C ARG A 47 -13.38 -5.03 8.22
N LEU A 48 -12.59 -5.01 9.29
CA LEU A 48 -11.15 -5.30 9.21
C LEU A 48 -10.93 -6.76 8.83
N VAL A 49 -10.20 -6.98 7.73
CA VAL A 49 -9.84 -8.31 7.21
C VAL A 49 -8.43 -8.67 7.62
N LEU A 50 -7.50 -7.73 7.48
CA LEU A 50 -6.09 -7.92 7.83
C LEU A 50 -5.52 -6.60 8.35
N SER A 51 -4.63 -6.69 9.33
CA SER A 51 -3.70 -5.61 9.68
C SER A 51 -2.29 -6.13 9.47
N THR A 52 -1.46 -5.33 8.81
CA THR A 52 -0.06 -5.63 8.53
C THR A 52 0.78 -4.37 8.76
N GLN A 53 2.09 -4.48 8.57
CA GLN A 53 3.01 -3.38 8.72
C GLN A 53 3.97 -3.36 7.53
N THR A 54 4.36 -2.16 7.09
CA THR A 54 5.39 -2.04 6.06
C THR A 54 6.77 -2.43 6.58
N ASP A 55 7.58 -3.02 5.71
CA ASP A 55 8.98 -3.37 5.96
C ASP A 55 9.90 -2.14 5.93
N GLU A 56 11.21 -2.36 6.10
CA GLU A 56 12.24 -1.30 6.09
C GLU A 56 12.32 -0.53 4.76
N GLN A 57 11.77 -1.09 3.68
CA GLN A 57 11.69 -0.45 2.36
C GLN A 57 10.30 0.16 2.11
N GLY A 58 9.41 0.18 3.10
CA GLY A 58 8.07 0.75 2.98
C GLY A 58 7.09 -0.13 2.20
N PHE A 59 7.40 -1.40 1.97
CA PHE A 59 6.53 -2.34 1.28
C PHE A 59 5.70 -3.17 2.26
N PHE A 60 4.49 -3.54 1.86
CA PHE A 60 3.70 -4.58 2.50
C PHE A 60 3.16 -5.55 1.45
N GLN A 61 2.79 -6.75 1.90
CA GLN A 61 2.15 -7.76 1.06
C GLN A 61 1.01 -8.45 1.81
N ALA A 62 -0.02 -8.85 1.09
CA ALA A 62 -1.15 -9.59 1.62
C ALA A 62 -1.71 -10.55 0.55
N VAL A 63 -2.03 -11.78 0.95
CA VAL A 63 -2.79 -12.73 0.12
C VAL A 63 -4.22 -12.74 0.64
N LEU A 64 -5.18 -12.51 -0.24
CA LEU A 64 -6.59 -12.28 0.13
C LEU A 64 -7.50 -13.02 -0.85
N PRO A 65 -8.70 -13.43 -0.41
CA PRO A 65 -9.72 -13.94 -1.32
C PRO A 65 -10.04 -12.90 -2.39
N ALA A 66 -10.39 -13.34 -3.60
CA ALA A 66 -10.83 -12.44 -4.65
C ALA A 66 -12.01 -11.56 -4.17
N GLY A 67 -11.95 -10.26 -4.44
CA GLY A 67 -12.93 -9.30 -3.91
C GLY A 67 -12.41 -7.86 -3.91
N THR A 68 -13.26 -6.94 -3.47
CA THR A 68 -12.92 -5.51 -3.37
C THR A 68 -12.59 -5.16 -1.92
N TYR A 69 -11.47 -4.47 -1.73
CA TYR A 69 -10.95 -4.08 -0.42
C TYR A 69 -10.51 -2.63 -0.41
N GLN A 70 -10.63 -2.02 0.77
CA GLN A 70 -10.03 -0.73 1.06
C GLN A 70 -8.73 -0.94 1.83
N VAL A 71 -7.63 -0.42 1.30
CA VAL A 71 -6.31 -0.48 1.92
C VAL A 71 -5.98 0.89 2.47
N ALA A 72 -5.87 1.00 3.79
CA ALA A 72 -5.70 2.26 4.49
C ALA A 72 -4.38 2.29 5.29
N GLY A 73 -3.71 3.42 5.22
CA GLY A 73 -2.60 3.79 6.09
C GLY A 73 -3.01 4.93 7.01
N SER A 74 -2.03 5.62 7.60
CA SER A 74 -2.30 6.67 8.60
C SER A 74 -3.10 7.87 8.08
N ARG A 75 -2.94 8.27 6.80
CA ARG A 75 -3.59 9.46 6.22
C ARG A 75 -4.02 9.31 4.75
N GLY A 76 -4.18 8.08 4.29
CA GLY A 76 -4.62 7.81 2.93
C GLY A 76 -5.11 6.40 2.79
N ASP A 77 -6.00 6.21 1.82
CA ASP A 77 -6.63 4.96 1.49
C ASP A 77 -6.77 4.80 -0.02
N VAL A 78 -6.82 3.55 -0.46
CA VAL A 78 -7.07 3.20 -1.86
C VAL A 78 -7.99 1.99 -1.92
N GLU A 79 -8.96 2.01 -2.82
CA GLU A 79 -9.76 0.83 -3.14
C GLU A 79 -9.02 -0.04 -4.15
N VAL A 80 -9.00 -1.35 -3.90
CA VAL A 80 -8.32 -2.34 -4.72
C VAL A 80 -9.26 -3.50 -5.00
N ASN A 81 -9.38 -3.87 -6.27
CA ASN A 81 -9.97 -5.14 -6.66
C ASN A 81 -8.88 -6.22 -6.73
N VAL A 82 -9.03 -7.26 -5.93
CA VAL A 82 -8.17 -8.44 -5.91
C VAL A 82 -8.80 -9.49 -6.81
N ALA A 83 -8.11 -9.86 -7.88
CA ALA A 83 -8.53 -10.92 -8.79
C ALA A 83 -7.82 -12.24 -8.45
N GLU A 84 -8.51 -13.36 -8.69
CA GLU A 84 -7.95 -14.69 -8.46
C GLU A 84 -6.71 -14.93 -9.32
N GLY A 85 -5.66 -15.47 -8.70
CA GLY A 85 -4.39 -15.80 -9.35
C GLY A 85 -3.54 -14.58 -9.75
N VAL A 86 -3.96 -13.36 -9.40
CA VAL A 86 -3.29 -12.12 -9.78
C VAL A 86 -2.64 -11.46 -8.58
N THR A 87 -1.43 -10.94 -8.79
CA THR A 87 -0.78 -10.02 -7.85
C THR A 87 -0.98 -8.58 -8.35
N THR A 88 -1.67 -7.77 -7.56
CA THR A 88 -1.91 -6.35 -7.84
C THR A 88 -0.91 -5.50 -7.06
N MET A 89 -0.17 -4.65 -7.77
CA MET A 89 0.72 -3.65 -7.16
C MET A 89 -0.03 -2.34 -6.94
N ILE A 90 0.07 -1.76 -5.75
CA ILE A 90 -0.52 -0.46 -5.42
C ILE A 90 0.48 0.49 -4.78
N SER A 91 0.21 1.79 -4.94
CA SER A 91 0.96 2.85 -4.29
C SER A 91 0.04 3.57 -3.30
N LEU A 92 0.36 3.48 -2.00
CA LEU A 92 -0.42 4.10 -0.95
C LEU A 92 0.24 5.39 -0.48
N ARG A 93 -0.38 6.53 -0.78
CA ARG A 93 0.10 7.82 -0.32
C ARG A 93 -0.39 8.07 1.11
N VAL A 94 0.53 8.05 2.06
CA VAL A 94 0.22 8.11 3.50
C VAL A 94 0.47 9.49 4.12
N GLY A 95 0.73 10.50 3.29
CA GLY A 95 0.89 11.86 3.76
C GLY A 95 1.29 12.87 2.68
N LYS A 96 1.43 14.12 3.14
CA LYS A 96 2.04 15.24 2.43
C LYS A 96 2.94 15.94 3.43
N ARG A 97 4.26 15.96 3.18
CA ARG A 97 5.17 16.77 4.00
C ARG A 97 5.26 18.13 3.32
N MET A 98 4.73 19.17 3.96
CA MET A 98 5.00 20.53 3.50
C MET A 98 6.47 20.84 3.81
N VAL A 99 7.16 21.42 2.83
CA VAL A 99 8.47 22.00 3.04
C VAL A 99 8.19 23.43 3.50
N ASP A 100 8.53 23.73 4.75
CA ASP A 100 8.64 25.12 5.20
C ASP A 100 9.86 25.79 4.53
#